data_AF-A0A965XN92-F1
#
_entry.id   AF-A0A965XN92-F1
#
_cell.length_a   1.000
_cell.length_b   1.000
_cell.length_c   1.000
_cell.angle_alpha   90.00
_cell.angle_beta   90.00
_cell.angle_gamma   90.00
#
_symmetry.space_group_name_H-M   'P 1'
#
loop_
_entity.id
_entity.type
_entity.pdbx_description
1 polymer ?
#
loop_
_entity_poly.entity_id
_entity_poly.type
_entity_poly.pdbx_seq_one_letter_code
_entity_poly.pdbx_strand_id
1 'polypeptide(L)'
;MGRQMQQRLTRVVTERAERARVLTLGEIKNLASDLKNLEKALTAKKAEPGVALLDIVQAALEIQRSASMVFEGQDLLREIEQGAAEALNVEYLESRGAQLLKEPKGWHWISPKGVMHFLAPAGSEDEAADDLKGLISKKRPGRKSVSSDAKTGPDRDLTAQKA
;
A
#
# COMPACT_ATOMS: atom_id res chain seq x y z
N MET A 1 -22.38 0.77 0.47
CA MET A 1 -22.21 -0.60 -0.10
C MET A 1 -20.77 -1.12 -0.06
N GLY A 2 -19.72 -0.27 -0.13
CA GLY A 2 -18.32 -0.71 -0.25
C GLY A 2 -17.84 -1.78 0.74
N ARG A 3 -18.02 -1.59 2.05
CA ARG A 3 -17.44 -2.48 3.09
C ARG A 3 -17.87 -3.95 2.99
N GLN A 4 -19.12 -4.23 2.62
CA GLN A 4 -19.59 -5.61 2.42
C GLN A 4 -19.02 -6.23 1.13
N MET A 5 -18.77 -5.43 0.09
CA MET A 5 -18.13 -5.90 -1.14
C MET A 5 -16.65 -6.19 -0.90
N GLN A 6 -15.93 -5.30 -0.20
CA GLN A 6 -14.54 -5.53 0.23
C GLN A 6 -14.40 -6.83 1.03
N GLN A 7 -15.21 -7.03 2.07
CA GLN A 7 -15.20 -8.27 2.87
C GLN A 7 -15.42 -9.55 2.03
N ARG A 8 -16.30 -9.49 1.01
CA ARG A 8 -16.51 -10.60 0.08
C ARG A 8 -15.31 -10.82 -0.83
N LEU A 9 -14.72 -9.76 -1.37
CA LEU A 9 -13.53 -9.83 -2.22
C LEU A 9 -12.32 -10.40 -1.45
N THR A 10 -11.99 -9.83 -0.29
CA THR A 10 -10.94 -10.34 0.61
C THR A 10 -11.14 -11.84 0.85
N ARG A 11 -12.34 -12.26 1.29
CA ARG A 11 -12.65 -13.67 1.54
C ARG A 11 -12.43 -14.55 0.30
N VAL A 12 -12.90 -14.15 -0.88
CA VAL A 12 -12.75 -14.93 -2.11
C VAL A 12 -11.28 -15.07 -2.51
N VAL A 13 -10.48 -14.01 -2.38
CA VAL A 13 -9.04 -14.04 -2.67
C VAL A 13 -8.30 -14.91 -1.66
N THR A 14 -8.55 -14.75 -0.35
CA THR A 14 -7.96 -15.61 0.70
C THR A 14 -8.30 -17.08 0.51
N GLU A 15 -9.57 -17.43 0.24
CA GLU A 15 -9.97 -18.82 -0.01
C GLU A 15 -9.32 -19.39 -1.30
N ARG A 16 -9.11 -18.56 -2.34
CA ARG A 16 -8.41 -18.98 -3.57
C ARG A 16 -6.92 -19.21 -3.30
N ALA A 17 -6.26 -18.29 -2.60
CA ALA A 17 -4.84 -18.38 -2.27
C ALA A 17 -4.54 -19.59 -1.36
N GLU A 18 -5.37 -19.85 -0.35
CA GLU A 18 -5.16 -21.01 0.54
C GLU A 18 -5.40 -22.33 -0.18
N ARG A 19 -6.41 -22.42 -1.07
CA ARG A 19 -6.59 -23.61 -1.94
C ARG A 19 -5.38 -23.85 -2.84
N ALA A 20 -4.85 -22.80 -3.47
CA ALA A 20 -3.64 -22.90 -4.29
C ALA A 20 -2.44 -23.37 -3.44
N ARG A 21 -2.22 -22.78 -2.27
CA ARG A 21 -1.14 -23.13 -1.33
C ARG A 21 -1.19 -24.59 -0.88
N VAL A 22 -2.37 -25.11 -0.58
CA VAL A 22 -2.55 -26.53 -0.20
C VAL A 22 -2.19 -27.46 -1.37
N LEU A 23 -2.57 -27.12 -2.61
CA LEU A 23 -2.19 -27.86 -3.81
C LEU A 23 -0.67 -27.84 -4.02
N THR A 24 -0.05 -26.66 -4.04
CA THR A 24 1.40 -26.49 -4.21
C THR A 24 2.19 -27.30 -3.17
N LEU A 25 1.77 -27.27 -1.90
CA LEU A 25 2.43 -28.03 -0.83
C LEU A 25 2.24 -29.55 -0.95
N GLY A 26 1.17 -30.01 -1.60
CA GLY A 26 0.98 -31.42 -1.97
C GLY A 26 1.90 -31.83 -3.11
N GLU A 27 1.90 -31.04 -4.19
CA GLU A 27 2.73 -31.28 -5.38
C GLU A 27 4.23 -31.26 -5.06
N ILE A 28 4.70 -30.32 -4.22
CA ILE A 28 6.10 -30.27 -3.76
C ILE A 28 6.49 -31.57 -3.04
N LYS A 29 5.61 -32.16 -2.22
CA LYS A 29 5.89 -33.42 -1.51
C LYS A 29 5.96 -34.60 -2.48
N ASN A 30 5.08 -34.63 -3.48
CA ASN A 30 5.09 -35.67 -4.51
C ASN A 30 6.36 -35.56 -5.35
N LEU A 31 6.67 -34.37 -5.89
CA LEU A 31 7.89 -34.12 -6.66
C LEU A 31 9.16 -34.46 -5.88
N ALA A 32 9.23 -34.16 -4.58
CA ALA A 32 10.36 -34.55 -3.73
C ALA A 32 10.52 -36.08 -3.61
N SER A 33 9.42 -36.84 -3.61
CA SER A 33 9.44 -38.31 -3.69
C SER A 33 9.90 -38.80 -5.05
N ASP A 34 9.42 -38.18 -6.14
CA ASP A 34 9.75 -38.60 -7.50
C ASP A 34 11.21 -38.30 -7.87
N LEU A 35 11.75 -37.16 -7.42
CA LEU A 35 13.16 -36.83 -7.52
C LEU A 35 14.05 -37.82 -6.73
N LYS A 36 13.61 -38.26 -5.55
CA LYS A 36 14.31 -39.30 -4.77
C LYS A 36 14.26 -40.67 -5.46
N ASN A 37 13.16 -41.00 -6.12
CA ASN A 37 13.03 -42.21 -6.93
C ASN A 37 13.96 -42.14 -8.16
N LEU A 38 14.05 -40.98 -8.82
CA LEU A 38 14.99 -40.73 -9.91
C LEU A 38 16.45 -40.85 -9.46
N GLU A 39 16.82 -40.24 -8.33
CA GLU A 39 18.16 -40.38 -7.74
C GLU A 39 18.50 -41.85 -7.47
N LYS A 40 17.58 -42.61 -6.87
CA LYS A 40 17.75 -44.05 -6.63
C LYS A 40 17.93 -44.82 -7.94
N ALA A 41 17.12 -44.54 -8.97
CA ALA A 41 17.22 -45.23 -10.25
C ALA A 41 18.54 -44.93 -10.98
N LEU A 42 19.04 -43.70 -10.91
CA LEU A 42 20.31 -43.29 -11.54
C LEU A 42 21.55 -43.78 -10.77
N THR A 43 21.44 -44.02 -9.46
CA THR A 43 22.54 -44.52 -8.62
C THR A 43 22.53 -46.05 -8.44
N ALA A 44 21.49 -46.74 -8.91
CA ALA A 44 21.37 -48.19 -8.79
C ALA A 44 22.39 -48.93 -9.66
N LYS A 45 23.06 -49.94 -9.08
CA LYS A 45 23.96 -50.86 -9.81
C LYS A 45 23.22 -51.88 -10.71
N LYS A 46 21.89 -51.87 -10.71
CA LYS A 46 21.01 -52.72 -11.50
C LYS A 46 19.95 -51.83 -12.15
N ALA A 47 19.46 -52.22 -13.32
CA ALA A 47 18.36 -51.53 -13.97
C ALA A 47 17.09 -51.61 -13.11
N GLU A 48 16.69 -50.49 -12.51
CA GLU A 48 15.37 -50.29 -11.93
C GLU A 48 14.35 -49.96 -13.06
N PRO A 49 13.04 -50.15 -12.85
CA PRO A 49 12.03 -49.67 -13.78
C PRO A 49 12.17 -48.16 -14.04
N GLY A 50 12.00 -47.76 -15.30
CA GLY A 50 12.23 -46.38 -15.74
C GLY A 50 11.32 -45.37 -15.05
N VAL A 51 11.89 -44.26 -14.60
CA VAL A 51 11.15 -43.14 -14.01
C VAL A 51 10.53 -42.29 -15.12
N ALA A 52 9.26 -41.90 -14.95
CA ALA A 52 8.55 -41.04 -15.89
C ALA A 52 9.04 -39.58 -15.78
N LEU A 53 10.12 -39.26 -16.49
CA LEU A 53 10.75 -37.93 -16.46
C LEU A 53 9.79 -36.81 -16.89
N LEU A 54 8.82 -37.10 -17.75
CA LEU A 54 7.82 -36.12 -18.19
C LEU A 54 6.90 -35.72 -17.02
N ASP A 55 6.52 -36.66 -16.17
CA ASP A 55 5.64 -36.42 -15.02
C ASP A 55 6.34 -35.53 -13.98
N ILE A 56 7.65 -35.71 -13.79
CA ILE A 56 8.50 -34.84 -12.95
C ILE A 56 8.50 -33.39 -13.48
N VAL A 57 8.63 -33.22 -14.80
CA VAL A 57 8.59 -31.88 -15.43
C VAL A 57 7.20 -31.25 -15.33
N GLN A 58 6.13 -32.05 -15.53
CA GLN A 58 4.75 -31.57 -15.39
C GLN A 58 4.43 -31.16 -13.95
N ALA A 59 4.85 -31.96 -12.95
CA ALA A 59 4.70 -31.62 -11.54
C ALA A 59 5.42 -30.30 -11.19
N ALA A 60 6.63 -30.06 -11.72
CA ALA A 60 7.33 -28.80 -11.52
C ALA A 60 6.60 -27.59 -12.15
N LEU A 61 5.92 -27.78 -13.29
CA LEU A 61 5.12 -26.73 -13.95
C LEU A 61 3.81 -26.43 -13.22
N GLU A 62 3.11 -27.45 -12.70
CA GLU A 62 1.90 -27.22 -11.88
C GLU A 62 2.26 -26.58 -10.52
N ILE A 63 3.40 -26.95 -9.90
CA ILE A 63 3.93 -26.24 -8.73
C ILE A 63 4.16 -24.76 -9.03
N GLN A 64 4.81 -24.43 -10.16
CA GLN A 64 5.04 -23.04 -10.54
C GLN A 64 3.71 -22.29 -10.72
N ARG A 65 2.76 -22.90 -11.44
CA ARG A 65 1.43 -22.31 -11.69
C ARG A 65 0.63 -22.09 -10.40
N SER A 66 0.60 -23.09 -9.52
CA SER A 66 -0.13 -23.02 -8.26
C SER A 66 0.54 -22.05 -7.29
N ALA A 67 1.88 -21.99 -7.24
CA ALA A 67 2.63 -21.00 -6.47
C ALA A 67 2.40 -19.56 -6.95
N SER A 68 2.41 -19.30 -8.27
CA SER A 68 2.07 -17.97 -8.82
C SER A 68 0.71 -17.49 -8.33
N MET A 69 -0.31 -18.35 -8.32
CA MET A 69 -1.65 -18.02 -7.80
C MET A 69 -1.66 -17.71 -6.29
N VAL A 70 -0.70 -18.21 -5.50
CA VAL A 70 -0.56 -17.83 -4.08
C VAL A 70 0.01 -16.43 -3.96
N PHE A 71 1.10 -16.12 -4.68
CA PHE A 71 1.74 -14.81 -4.62
C PHE A 71 0.85 -13.70 -5.19
N GLU A 72 0.23 -13.91 -6.34
CA GLU A 72 -0.79 -13.01 -6.90
C GLU A 72 -1.93 -12.76 -5.90
N GLY A 73 -2.37 -13.81 -5.19
CA GLY A 73 -3.39 -13.68 -4.15
C GLY A 73 -2.94 -12.84 -2.95
N GLN A 74 -1.65 -12.91 -2.58
CA GLN A 74 -1.08 -12.09 -1.50
C GLN A 74 -0.93 -10.62 -1.91
N ASP A 75 -0.45 -10.34 -3.12
CA ASP A 75 -0.36 -8.98 -3.65
C ASP A 75 -1.75 -8.32 -3.77
N LEU A 76 -2.74 -9.04 -4.31
CA LEU A 76 -4.12 -8.55 -4.39
C LEU A 76 -4.75 -8.29 -3.00
N LEU A 77 -4.43 -9.09 -1.98
CA LEU A 77 -4.88 -8.82 -0.61
C LEU A 77 -4.27 -7.54 -0.06
N ARG A 78 -2.97 -7.32 -0.27
CA ARG A 78 -2.28 -6.07 0.13
C ARG A 78 -2.90 -4.85 -0.57
N GLU A 79 -3.19 -4.94 -1.86
CA GLU A 79 -3.84 -3.86 -2.61
C GLU A 79 -5.27 -3.55 -2.11
N ILE A 80 -6.06 -4.59 -1.77
CA ILE A 80 -7.40 -4.41 -1.18
C ILE A 80 -7.30 -3.74 0.21
N GLU A 81 -6.34 -4.13 1.04
CA GLU A 81 -6.12 -3.55 2.36
C GLU A 81 -5.66 -2.09 2.29
N GLN A 82 -4.68 -1.80 1.42
CA GLN A 82 -4.20 -0.44 1.19
C GLN A 82 -5.30 0.48 0.65
N GLY A 83 -5.99 0.08 -0.43
CA GLY A 83 -7.09 0.88 -0.99
C GLY A 83 -8.28 1.04 -0.04
N ALA A 84 -8.47 0.12 0.92
CA ALA A 84 -9.44 0.29 1.99
C ALA A 84 -9.00 1.31 3.05
N ALA A 85 -7.71 1.37 3.38
CA ALA A 85 -7.15 2.36 4.31
C ALA A 85 -7.20 3.78 3.70
N GLU A 86 -6.74 3.93 2.45
CA GLU A 86 -6.80 5.18 1.69
C GLU A 86 -8.24 5.71 1.61
N ALA A 87 -9.20 4.85 1.25
CA ALA A 87 -10.63 5.22 1.18
C ALA A 87 -11.20 5.69 2.54
N LEU A 88 -10.75 5.11 3.66
CA LEU A 88 -11.16 5.56 5.00
C LEU A 88 -10.55 6.92 5.36
N ASN A 89 -9.32 7.21 4.91
CA ASN A 89 -8.70 8.51 5.13
C ASN A 89 -9.34 9.60 4.25
N VAL A 90 -9.72 9.29 3.00
CA VAL A 90 -10.57 10.16 2.17
C VAL A 90 -11.92 10.43 2.84
N GLU A 91 -12.66 9.39 3.26
CA GLU A 91 -13.96 9.53 3.95
C GLU A 91 -13.82 10.37 5.22
N TYR A 92 -12.73 10.19 5.98
CA TYR A 92 -12.41 11.00 7.15
C TYR A 92 -12.20 12.48 6.78
N LEU A 93 -11.35 12.77 5.79
CA LEU A 93 -11.06 14.13 5.31
C LEU A 93 -12.34 14.84 4.87
N GLU A 94 -13.11 14.24 3.98
CA GLU A 94 -14.36 14.79 3.46
C GLU A 94 -15.40 15.01 4.56
N SER A 95 -15.57 14.06 5.49
CA SER A 95 -16.50 14.18 6.63
C SER A 95 -16.15 15.33 7.59
N ARG A 96 -14.90 15.80 7.58
CA ARG A 96 -14.42 16.96 8.34
C ARG A 96 -14.43 18.26 7.55
N GLY A 97 -14.89 18.24 6.30
CA GLY A 97 -14.93 19.39 5.40
C GLY A 97 -13.57 19.73 4.78
N ALA A 98 -12.62 18.78 4.76
CA ALA A 98 -11.44 18.92 3.93
C ALA A 98 -11.76 18.56 2.48
N GLN A 99 -11.08 19.19 1.54
CA GLN A 99 -11.34 19.08 0.10
C GLN A 99 -10.04 19.00 -0.68
N LEU A 100 -10.03 18.15 -1.71
CA LEU A 100 -8.93 18.07 -2.67
C LEU A 100 -9.06 19.20 -3.70
N LEU A 101 -8.25 20.25 -3.54
CA LEU A 101 -8.23 21.38 -4.45
C LEU A 101 -7.29 21.14 -5.64
N LYS A 102 -7.60 21.78 -6.77
CA LYS A 102 -6.76 21.78 -7.98
C LYS A 102 -5.65 22.83 -7.90
N GLU A 103 -5.93 23.96 -7.27
CA GLU A 103 -5.01 25.11 -7.12
C GLU A 103 -5.18 25.72 -5.71
N PRO A 104 -4.14 25.67 -4.84
CA PRO A 104 -2.97 24.80 -4.93
C PRO A 104 -3.40 23.32 -5.03
N LYS A 105 -2.63 22.48 -5.72
CA LYS A 105 -2.98 21.06 -5.85
C LYS A 105 -2.74 20.31 -4.54
N GLY A 106 -3.81 19.83 -3.90
CA GLY A 106 -3.70 19.02 -2.68
C GLY A 106 -4.90 19.14 -1.75
N TRP A 107 -4.84 18.42 -0.64
CA TRP A 107 -5.83 18.44 0.42
C TRP A 107 -5.77 19.73 1.21
N HIS A 108 -6.91 20.40 1.35
CA HIS A 108 -7.06 21.63 2.12
C HIS A 108 -8.22 21.52 3.10
N TRP A 109 -8.12 22.19 4.25
CA TRP A 109 -9.20 22.27 5.22
C TRP A 109 -9.42 23.71 5.68
N ILE A 110 -10.69 24.15 5.69
CA ILE A 110 -11.05 25.47 6.20
C ILE A 110 -11.50 25.30 7.65
N SER A 111 -10.71 25.82 8.58
CA SER A 111 -11.03 25.80 10.01
C SER A 111 -12.33 26.58 10.31
N PRO A 112 -13.01 26.35 11.45
CA PRO A 112 -14.19 27.12 11.87
C PRO A 112 -13.99 28.64 12.03
N LYS A 113 -12.75 29.13 11.87
CA LYS A 113 -12.39 30.56 11.88
C LYS A 113 -12.22 31.14 10.46
N GLY A 114 -12.49 30.36 9.41
CA GLY A 114 -12.28 30.75 8.02
C GLY A 114 -10.82 30.69 7.54
N VAL A 115 -9.88 30.22 8.38
CA VAL A 115 -8.48 30.04 7.96
C VAL A 115 -8.36 28.73 7.19
N MET A 116 -7.89 28.81 5.95
CA MET A 116 -7.55 27.67 5.11
C MET A 116 -6.17 27.12 5.48
N HIS A 117 -6.09 25.81 5.66
CA HIS A 117 -4.87 25.05 5.88
C HIS A 117 -4.64 24.13 4.68
N PHE A 118 -3.43 24.16 4.11
CA PHE A 118 -2.94 23.05 3.30
C PHE A 118 -2.61 21.89 4.25
N LEU A 119 -2.99 20.66 3.88
CA LEU A 119 -2.74 19.45 4.65
C LEU A 119 -1.61 18.64 3.99
N ALA A 120 -1.84 18.13 2.79
CA ALA A 120 -0.84 17.39 2.02
C ALA A 120 -1.10 17.47 0.50
N PRO A 121 -0.15 17.05 -0.35
CA PRO A 121 -0.38 16.88 -1.79
C PRO A 121 -1.53 15.89 -2.10
N ALA A 122 -1.92 15.81 -3.38
CA ALA A 122 -2.84 14.78 -3.85
C ALA A 122 -2.11 13.42 -3.96
N GLY A 123 -2.69 12.32 -3.46
CA GLY A 123 -2.00 11.03 -3.32
C GLY A 123 -1.28 10.87 -1.98
N SER A 124 -1.51 11.78 -1.03
CA SER A 124 -1.00 11.78 0.35
C SER A 124 -2.17 11.83 1.35
N GLU A 125 -3.22 11.03 1.11
CA GLU A 125 -4.46 11.02 1.90
C GLU A 125 -4.21 10.68 3.39
N ASP A 126 -3.27 9.78 3.66
CA ASP A 126 -2.85 9.39 5.01
C ASP A 126 -2.22 10.56 5.77
N GLU A 127 -1.25 11.24 5.15
CA GLU A 127 -0.58 12.44 5.70
C GLU A 127 -1.60 13.55 5.95
N ALA A 128 -2.49 13.81 4.98
CA ALA A 128 -3.53 14.83 5.12
C ALA A 128 -4.50 14.52 6.27
N ALA A 129 -4.88 13.25 6.43
CA ALA A 129 -5.78 12.83 7.50
C ALA A 129 -5.13 12.99 8.88
N ASP A 130 -3.83 12.69 9.02
CA ASP A 130 -3.09 12.86 10.28
C ASP A 130 -2.82 14.32 10.62
N ASP A 131 -2.48 15.17 9.64
CA ASP A 131 -2.35 16.61 9.85
C ASP A 131 -3.68 17.25 10.26
N LEU A 132 -4.79 16.81 9.67
CA LEU A 132 -6.13 17.25 10.06
C LEU A 132 -6.51 16.77 11.47
N LYS A 133 -6.19 15.51 11.83
CA LYS A 133 -6.33 15.02 13.22
C LYS A 133 -5.52 15.91 14.16
N GLY A 134 -4.30 16.30 13.80
CA GLY A 134 -3.44 17.23 14.55
C GLY A 134 -4.04 18.63 14.72
N LEU A 135 -4.62 19.22 13.68
CA LEU A 135 -5.27 20.53 13.72
C LEU A 135 -6.56 20.53 14.56
N ILE A 136 -7.37 19.47 14.49
CA ILE A 136 -8.63 19.33 15.25
C ILE A 136 -8.36 18.96 16.72
N SER A 137 -7.39 18.08 16.98
CA SER A 137 -7.07 17.58 18.33
C SER A 137 -6.28 18.57 19.20
N LYS A 138 -5.69 19.62 18.61
CA LYS A 138 -5.09 20.76 19.32
C LYS A 138 -6.16 21.54 20.11
N LYS A 139 -6.60 20.97 21.23
CA LYS A 139 -7.25 21.68 22.34
C LYS A 139 -6.42 22.93 22.62
N ARG A 140 -7.08 24.09 22.55
CA ARG A 140 -6.56 25.44 22.88
C ARG A 140 -5.40 25.38 23.90
N PRO A 141 -4.17 25.72 23.51
CA PRO A 141 -3.27 26.37 24.44
C PRO A 141 -3.93 27.66 24.93
N GLY A 142 -3.86 27.92 26.22
CA GLY A 142 -4.32 29.19 26.80
C GLY A 142 -3.61 30.37 26.13
N ARG A 143 -4.36 31.44 25.87
CA ARG A 143 -3.89 32.68 25.24
C ARG A 143 -2.67 33.28 25.98
N LYS A 144 -1.52 33.29 25.33
CA LYS A 144 -0.41 34.26 25.51
C LYS A 144 0.05 34.66 24.12
N SER A 145 -0.47 35.78 23.61
CA SER A 145 0.09 37.15 23.74
C SER A 145 1.23 37.39 22.76
N VAL A 146 0.88 38.17 21.74
CA VAL A 146 1.70 38.74 20.67
C VAL A 146 3.03 39.31 21.19
N SER A 147 4.11 39.06 20.44
CA SER A 147 5.20 40.02 20.24
C SER A 147 5.49 40.12 18.74
N SER A 148 4.89 41.12 18.11
CA SER A 148 5.17 41.53 16.74
C SER A 148 6.42 42.39 16.72
N ASP A 149 7.40 42.07 15.88
CA ASP A 149 8.38 43.06 15.41
C ASP A 149 8.63 42.88 13.90
N ALA A 150 7.92 43.70 13.14
CA ALA A 150 8.14 43.93 11.72
C ALA A 150 7.55 45.29 11.35
N LYS A 151 8.41 46.33 11.33
CA LYS A 151 8.24 47.67 10.72
C LYS A 151 9.46 48.53 11.15
N THR A 152 10.10 49.36 10.32
CA THR A 152 9.83 49.80 8.93
C THR A 152 11.16 50.31 8.31
N GLY A 153 11.26 50.39 6.97
CA GLY A 153 12.20 51.34 6.32
C GLY A 153 11.78 52.81 6.55
N PRO A 154 12.50 53.83 6.07
CA PRO A 154 12.92 53.95 4.65
C PRO A 154 14.38 54.47 4.53
N ASP A 155 14.91 55.06 3.44
CA ASP A 155 14.41 55.39 2.08
C ASP A 155 15.56 55.27 1.04
N ARG A 156 15.42 55.96 -0.10
CA ARG A 156 16.37 56.13 -1.21
C ARG A 156 17.43 57.18 -0.92
N ASP A 157 18.60 57.05 -1.56
CA ASP A 157 19.12 58.19 -2.34
C ASP A 157 19.95 57.74 -3.56
N LEU A 158 20.02 58.60 -4.58
CA LEU A 158 20.87 58.43 -5.76
C LEU A 158 22.19 59.17 -5.58
N THR A 159 23.31 58.59 -6.04
CA THR A 159 24.40 59.41 -6.56
C THR A 159 25.25 58.64 -7.55
N ALA A 160 25.54 59.28 -8.68
CA ALA A 160 26.41 58.76 -9.73
C ALA A 160 27.69 59.61 -9.82
N GLN A 161 28.85 58.95 -9.95
CA GLN A 161 30.11 59.45 -10.56
C GLN A 161 31.04 58.22 -10.67
N LYS A 162 31.45 57.77 -11.86
CA LYS A 162 32.49 58.33 -12.74
C LYS A 162 33.85 58.54 -12.06
N ALA A 163 34.71 57.52 -12.18
CA ALA A 163 36.00 57.63 -12.86
C ALA A 163 36.37 56.25 -13.43
#